data_AF-A0A015IXL7-F1
#
_entry.id   AF-A0A015IXL7-F1
#
_cell.length_a   1.000
_cell.length_b   1.000
_cell.length_c   1.000
_cell.angle_alpha   90.00
_cell.angle_beta   90.00
_cell.angle_gamma   90.00
#
_symmetry.space_group_name_H-M   'P 1'
#
loop_
_entity.id
_entity.type
_entity.pdbx_description
1 polymer ?
#
loop_
_entity_poly.entity_id
_entity_poly.type
_entity_poly.pdbx_seq_one_letter_code
_entity_poly.pdbx_strand_id
1 'polypeptide(L)'
;MTRYTSHPFPFTLIITFIFFTVITSAAVINSPCKIEGHVEFFPDFNKDYLSGVITFSENKGGDKVIVDGIFTTDIGVDGIKDEDGNPRYRAELYNNKGVLLYDLTDSVFNNAIELVSFNKQYANLQICGSNSIIDKVVVIKKDGDEIARAEIYELLDYH
;
A
#
# COMPACT_ATOMS: atom_id res chain seq x y z
N MET A 1 -5.30 -71.26 23.02
CA MET A 1 -4.54 -70.27 22.23
C MET A 1 -5.36 -69.01 22.11
N THR A 2 -4.98 -67.98 22.88
CA THR A 2 -5.59 -66.66 22.93
C THR A 2 -5.10 -65.81 21.74
N ARG A 3 -6.01 -65.24 20.95
CA ARG A 3 -5.68 -64.21 19.96
C ARG A 3 -6.24 -62.87 20.45
N TYR A 4 -5.33 -61.99 20.83
CA TYR A 4 -5.58 -60.60 21.15
C TYR A 4 -6.09 -59.86 19.92
N THR A 5 -7.31 -59.34 19.97
CA THR A 5 -7.81 -58.31 19.06
C THR A 5 -7.35 -56.96 19.58
N SER A 6 -6.29 -56.41 19.01
CA SER A 6 -5.82 -55.06 19.32
C SER A 6 -6.75 -54.02 18.68
N HIS A 7 -7.60 -53.39 19.49
CA HIS A 7 -8.27 -52.14 19.13
C HIS A 7 -7.24 -51.00 19.08
N PRO A 8 -7.17 -50.22 17.98
CA PRO A 8 -6.49 -48.93 18.03
C PRO A 8 -7.35 -47.99 18.88
N PHE A 9 -6.84 -47.69 20.07
CA PHE A 9 -7.42 -46.78 21.05
C PHE A 9 -7.62 -45.34 20.48
N PRO A 10 -8.55 -44.54 21.07
CA PRO A 10 -8.86 -43.15 20.69
C PRO A 10 -7.73 -42.11 20.83
N PHE A 11 -6.52 -42.52 21.24
CA PHE A 11 -5.40 -41.61 21.49
C PHE A 11 -4.82 -40.99 20.21
N THR A 12 -4.85 -41.69 19.07
CA THR A 12 -4.37 -41.14 17.78
C THR A 12 -5.22 -39.97 17.29
N LEU A 13 -6.53 -39.99 17.58
CA LEU A 13 -7.49 -38.98 17.12
C LEU A 13 -7.35 -37.66 17.92
N ILE A 14 -7.06 -37.78 19.22
CA ILE A 14 -6.83 -36.63 20.11
C ILE A 14 -5.53 -35.90 19.72
N ILE A 15 -4.46 -36.63 19.40
CA ILE A 15 -3.17 -36.02 19.01
C ILE A 15 -3.31 -35.25 17.70
N THR A 16 -4.00 -35.80 16.70
CA THR A 16 -4.25 -35.09 15.43
C THR A 16 -5.08 -33.81 15.61
N PHE A 17 -6.05 -33.81 16.53
CA PHE A 17 -6.90 -32.65 16.77
C PHE A 17 -6.15 -31.53 17.51
N ILE A 18 -5.27 -31.89 18.46
CA ILE A 18 -4.40 -30.94 19.16
C ILE A 18 -3.36 -30.34 18.22
N PHE A 19 -2.76 -31.14 17.32
CA PHE A 19 -1.81 -30.60 16.34
C PHE A 19 -2.51 -29.66 15.34
N PHE A 20 -3.72 -29.98 14.88
CA PHE A 20 -4.46 -29.09 13.99
C PHE A 20 -4.83 -27.76 14.63
N THR A 21 -5.27 -27.74 15.90
CA THR A 21 -5.60 -26.49 16.58
C THR A 21 -4.36 -25.62 16.84
N VAL A 22 -3.22 -26.22 17.20
CA VAL A 22 -1.95 -25.50 17.41
C VAL A 22 -1.38 -24.94 16.09
N ILE A 23 -1.58 -25.60 14.95
CA ILE A 23 -1.12 -25.09 13.65
C ILE A 23 -2.03 -23.96 13.13
N THR A 24 -3.33 -23.97 13.44
CA THR A 24 -4.23 -22.87 13.06
C THR A 24 -4.07 -21.59 13.88
N SER A 25 -3.43 -21.66 15.05
CA SER A 25 -2.79 -20.49 15.66
C SER A 25 -1.46 -20.23 14.95
N ALA A 26 -1.51 -20.04 13.63
CA ALA A 26 -0.44 -19.39 12.91
C ALA A 26 -0.19 -18.09 13.65
N ALA A 27 1.02 -17.95 14.18
CA ALA A 27 1.46 -16.78 14.89
C ALA A 27 1.06 -15.56 14.05
N VAL A 28 0.07 -14.80 14.51
CA VAL A 28 -0.10 -13.43 14.05
C VAL A 28 1.18 -12.78 14.54
N ILE A 29 2.14 -12.64 13.63
CA ILE A 29 3.35 -11.89 13.88
C ILE A 29 2.82 -10.47 14.06
N ASN A 30 2.53 -10.09 15.32
CA ASN A 30 2.23 -8.73 15.70
C ASN A 30 3.56 -7.95 15.58
N SER A 31 4.02 -7.77 14.34
CA SER A 31 5.00 -6.76 14.03
C SER A 31 4.39 -5.44 14.49
N PRO A 32 5.13 -4.59 15.22
CA PRO A 32 4.66 -3.24 15.48
C PRO A 32 4.29 -2.60 14.15
N CYS A 33 3.10 -1.99 14.10
CA CYS A 33 2.62 -1.34 12.89
C CYS A 33 3.60 -0.24 12.49
N LYS A 34 3.96 -0.21 11.21
CA LYS A 34 4.82 0.82 10.65
C LYS A 34 3.97 2.01 10.24
N ILE A 35 4.41 3.20 10.61
CA ILE A 35 3.71 4.46 10.33
C ILE A 35 4.08 5.03 8.94
N GLU A 36 4.71 4.22 8.09
CA GLU A 36 5.18 4.65 6.77
C GLU A 36 4.73 3.65 5.69
N GLY A 37 4.24 4.20 4.58
CA GLY A 37 3.79 3.46 3.41
C GLY A 37 4.33 4.07 2.13
N HIS A 38 4.56 3.25 1.12
CA HIS A 38 5.26 3.64 -0.10
C HIS A 38 4.57 3.06 -1.33
N VAL A 39 4.64 3.81 -2.42
CA VAL A 39 4.24 3.36 -3.76
C VAL A 39 5.30 3.81 -4.74
N GLU A 40 5.77 2.90 -5.56
CA GLU A 40 6.74 3.19 -6.62
C GLU A 40 6.14 2.90 -7.99
N PHE A 41 6.34 3.83 -8.91
CA PHE A 41 5.98 3.72 -10.31
C PHE A 41 7.26 3.68 -11.13
N PHE A 42 7.51 2.54 -11.76
CA PHE A 42 8.63 2.39 -12.68
C PHE A 42 8.19 2.66 -14.12
N PRO A 43 9.00 3.38 -14.91
CA PRO A 43 8.66 3.75 -16.28
C PRO A 43 8.38 2.55 -17.18
N ASP A 44 9.05 1.40 -16.94
CA ASP A 44 8.91 0.19 -17.74
C ASP A 44 7.54 -0.49 -17.63
N PHE A 45 6.73 -0.13 -16.61
CA PHE A 45 5.43 -0.76 -16.32
C PHE A 45 4.24 0.16 -16.54
N ASN A 46 4.41 1.32 -17.19
CA ASN A 46 3.31 2.23 -17.46
C ASN A 46 3.39 2.90 -18.83
N LYS A 47 2.23 3.34 -19.34
CA LYS A 47 2.07 3.77 -20.75
C LYS A 47 2.81 5.05 -21.10
N ASP A 48 3.05 5.92 -20.13
CA ASP A 48 3.61 7.26 -20.33
C ASP A 48 5.06 7.35 -19.81
N TYR A 49 5.71 6.22 -19.52
CA TYR A 49 7.08 6.16 -18.97
C TYR A 49 7.28 7.04 -17.74
N LEU A 50 6.22 7.19 -16.94
CA LEU A 50 6.22 7.99 -15.73
C LEU A 50 7.04 7.27 -14.65
N SER A 51 8.00 7.98 -14.06
CA SER A 51 8.76 7.48 -12.91
C SER A 51 8.39 8.30 -11.69
N GLY A 52 8.13 7.65 -10.57
CA GLY A 52 7.83 8.39 -9.35
C GLY A 52 7.61 7.54 -8.12
N VAL A 53 7.61 8.21 -6.98
CA VAL A 53 7.40 7.62 -5.67
C VAL A 53 6.35 8.45 -4.93
N ILE A 54 5.44 7.78 -4.24
CA ILE A 54 4.54 8.41 -3.27
C ILE A 54 4.86 7.82 -1.90
N THR A 55 5.06 8.70 -0.93
CA THR A 55 5.30 8.36 0.47
C THR A 55 4.11 8.78 1.32
N PHE A 56 3.80 7.95 2.30
CA PHE A 56 2.72 8.14 3.25
C PHE A 56 3.33 8.05 4.65
N SER A 57 3.15 9.08 5.48
CA SER A 57 3.65 9.07 6.86
C SER A 57 2.54 9.44 7.83
N GLU A 58 2.17 8.51 8.71
CA GLU A 58 1.14 8.70 9.72
C GLU A 58 1.73 9.37 10.97
N ASN A 59 1.04 10.40 11.48
CA ASN A 59 1.45 11.02 12.73
C ASN A 59 1.15 10.09 13.93
N LYS A 60 1.81 10.33 15.09
CA LYS A 60 1.58 9.55 16.32
C LYS A 60 0.13 9.58 16.83
N GLY A 61 -0.70 10.50 16.34
CA GLY A 61 -2.13 10.58 16.68
C GLY A 61 -3.00 9.61 15.88
N GLY A 62 -2.55 9.11 14.73
CA GLY A 62 -3.29 8.16 13.88
C GLY A 62 -4.43 8.77 13.08
N ASP A 63 -4.61 10.10 13.12
CA ASP A 63 -5.77 10.77 12.52
C ASP A 63 -5.48 11.36 11.13
N LYS A 64 -4.20 11.50 10.77
CA LYS A 64 -3.79 12.14 9.52
C LYS A 64 -2.50 11.52 8.98
N VAL A 65 -2.50 11.30 7.67
CA VAL A 65 -1.34 10.84 6.92
C VAL A 65 -0.81 11.99 6.08
N ILE A 66 0.48 12.26 6.20
CA ILE A 66 1.22 13.15 5.30
C ILE A 66 1.45 12.37 4.01
N VAL A 67 1.05 12.95 2.89
CA VAL A 67 1.28 12.37 1.56
C VAL A 67 2.27 13.26 0.83
N ASP A 68 3.32 12.66 0.31
CA ASP A 68 4.31 13.36 -0.51
C ASP A 68 4.64 12.56 -1.76
N GLY A 69 4.54 13.19 -2.92
CA GLY A 69 4.81 12.57 -4.21
C GLY A 69 5.98 13.25 -4.89
N ILE A 70 6.84 12.47 -5.53
CA ILE A 70 7.94 12.95 -6.39
C ILE A 70 7.83 12.21 -7.71
N PHE A 71 7.72 12.94 -8.82
CA PHE A 71 7.55 12.36 -10.14
C PHE A 71 8.47 13.02 -11.16
N THR A 72 8.88 12.25 -12.16
CA THR A 72 9.68 12.72 -13.28
C THR A 72 9.25 12.04 -14.58
N THR A 73 9.46 12.75 -15.69
CA THR A 73 9.26 12.25 -17.06
C THR A 73 10.49 12.59 -17.89
N ASP A 74 10.58 12.03 -19.11
CA ASP A 74 11.64 12.34 -20.08
C ASP A 74 11.68 13.81 -20.50
N ILE A 75 10.53 14.48 -20.50
CA ILE A 75 10.38 15.92 -20.73
C ILE A 75 10.29 16.74 -19.42
N GLY A 76 10.59 16.11 -18.28
CA GLY A 76 10.64 16.77 -16.98
C GLY A 76 9.28 17.26 -16.48
N VAL A 77 9.24 18.51 -16.01
CA VAL A 77 8.07 19.15 -15.39
C VAL A 77 6.92 19.34 -16.38
N ASP A 78 7.23 19.69 -17.62
CA ASP A 78 6.26 19.96 -18.68
C ASP A 78 5.44 18.71 -19.03
N GLY A 79 5.98 17.53 -18.73
CA GLY A 79 5.27 16.26 -18.84
C GLY A 79 4.29 15.98 -17.72
N ILE A 80 4.39 16.68 -16.58
CA ILE A 80 3.60 16.46 -15.36
C ILE A 80 2.55 17.57 -15.16
N LYS A 81 2.89 18.82 -15.49
CA LYS A 81 2.00 19.99 -15.38
C LYS A 81 1.85 20.70 -16.72
N ASP A 82 0.73 21.37 -16.92
CA ASP A 82 0.54 22.30 -18.03
C ASP A 82 1.20 23.66 -17.75
N GLU A 83 1.14 24.57 -18.73
CA GLU A 83 1.72 25.92 -18.63
C GLU A 83 1.08 26.77 -17.52
N ASP A 84 -0.16 26.44 -17.13
CA ASP A 84 -0.90 27.09 -16.04
C ASP A 84 -0.58 26.48 -14.67
N GLY A 85 0.24 25.41 -14.63
CA GLY A 85 0.65 24.72 -13.41
C GLY A 85 -0.33 23.64 -12.93
N ASN A 86 -1.37 23.31 -13.72
CA ASN A 86 -2.31 22.25 -13.38
C ASN A 86 -1.70 20.87 -13.65
N PRO A 87 -1.94 19.86 -12.79
CA PRO A 87 -1.53 18.49 -13.06
C PRO A 87 -2.16 17.93 -14.33
N ARG A 88 -1.34 17.31 -15.20
CA ARG A 88 -1.80 16.54 -16.37
C ARG A 88 -2.35 15.16 -16.00
N TYR A 89 -2.05 14.70 -14.79
CA TYR A 89 -2.45 13.39 -14.28
C TYR A 89 -3.32 13.54 -13.04
N ARG A 90 -4.10 12.49 -12.76
CA ARG A 90 -4.80 12.29 -11.49
C ARG A 90 -4.19 11.11 -10.76
N ALA A 91 -4.06 11.23 -9.44
CA ALA A 91 -3.64 10.13 -8.57
C ALA A 91 -4.82 9.75 -7.68
N GLU A 92 -5.30 8.52 -7.79
CA GLU A 92 -6.51 8.07 -7.10
C GLU A 92 -6.21 6.81 -6.27
N LEU A 93 -6.66 6.79 -5.03
CA LEU A 93 -6.51 5.65 -4.11
C LEU A 93 -7.77 4.77 -4.15
N TYR A 94 -7.57 3.47 -4.37
CA TYR A 94 -8.61 2.46 -4.48
C TYR A 94 -8.41 1.34 -3.46
N ASN A 95 -9.51 0.76 -2.99
CA ASN A 95 -9.45 -0.52 -2.31
C ASN A 95 -9.32 -1.68 -3.31
N ASN A 96 -9.11 -2.89 -2.78
CA ASN A 96 -8.87 -4.10 -3.58
C ASN A 96 -10.11 -4.59 -4.32
N LYS A 97 -11.25 -3.92 -4.13
CA LYS A 97 -12.51 -4.15 -4.85
C LYS A 97 -12.77 -3.10 -5.95
N GLY A 98 -11.81 -2.19 -6.18
CA GLY A 98 -11.93 -1.12 -7.19
C GLY A 98 -12.82 0.06 -6.77
N VAL A 99 -13.11 0.21 -5.47
CA VAL A 99 -13.85 1.37 -4.95
C VAL A 99 -12.88 2.49 -4.66
N LEU A 100 -13.15 3.67 -5.23
CA LEU A 100 -12.39 4.90 -4.95
C LEU A 100 -12.53 5.28 -3.48
N LEU A 101 -11.41 5.49 -2.81
CA LEU A 101 -11.34 5.92 -1.42
C LEU A 101 -10.95 7.38 -1.27
N TYR A 102 -10.01 7.85 -2.09
CA TYR A 102 -9.45 9.19 -1.94
C TYR A 102 -8.83 9.69 -3.25
N ASP A 103 -8.93 11.00 -3.50
CA ASP A 103 -8.21 11.67 -4.58
C ASP A 103 -6.92 12.27 -4.02
N LEU A 104 -5.78 11.75 -4.46
CA LEU A 104 -4.43 12.13 -4.03
C LEU A 104 -3.79 13.16 -4.98
N THR A 105 -4.48 13.57 -6.05
CA THR A 105 -3.91 14.36 -7.16
C THR A 105 -3.16 15.59 -6.66
N ASP A 106 -3.80 16.40 -5.84
CA ASP A 106 -3.19 17.62 -5.29
C ASP A 106 -2.03 17.30 -4.37
N SER A 107 -2.18 16.29 -3.50
CA SER A 107 -1.15 15.92 -2.54
C SER A 107 0.11 15.40 -3.22
N VAL A 108 -0.05 14.71 -4.34
CA VAL A 108 1.03 14.08 -5.10
C VAL A 108 1.67 15.07 -6.06
N PHE A 109 0.88 15.72 -6.92
CA PHE A 109 1.41 16.49 -8.04
C PHE A 109 1.68 17.96 -7.72
N ASN A 110 1.08 18.53 -6.67
CA ASN A 110 1.47 19.90 -6.27
C ASN A 110 2.92 19.94 -5.78
N ASN A 111 3.37 18.87 -5.11
CA ASN A 111 4.72 18.72 -4.58
C ASN A 111 5.71 18.01 -5.51
N ALA A 112 5.24 17.30 -6.55
CA ALA A 112 6.00 16.39 -7.42
C ALA A 112 7.30 16.91 -8.05
N ILE A 113 7.57 18.22 -7.98
CA ILE A 113 8.63 18.90 -8.72
C ILE A 113 9.58 19.67 -7.79
N GLU A 114 9.11 20.07 -6.60
CA GLU A 114 9.97 20.77 -5.65
C GLU A 114 10.77 19.73 -4.87
N LEU A 115 12.10 19.71 -5.06
CA LEU A 115 13.03 18.87 -4.26
C LEU A 115 12.85 19.06 -2.74
N VAL A 116 12.18 20.15 -2.34
CA VAL A 116 11.77 20.46 -0.97
C VAL A 116 10.36 21.06 -1.00
N SER A 117 9.32 20.27 -0.70
CA SER A 117 8.00 20.84 -0.44
C SER A 117 7.91 21.35 1.00
N PHE A 118 7.64 22.65 1.15
CA PHE A 118 7.42 23.27 2.45
C PHE A 118 5.99 23.07 2.98
N ASN A 119 5.05 22.68 2.10
CA ASN A 119 3.64 22.52 2.42
C ASN A 119 3.26 21.05 2.51
N LYS A 120 3.30 20.52 3.74
CA LYS A 120 2.82 19.17 4.03
C LYS A 120 1.34 19.03 3.67
N GLN A 121 1.05 18.04 2.83
CA GLN A 121 -0.31 17.71 2.43
C GLN A 121 -0.83 16.60 3.33
N TYR A 122 -1.91 16.88 4.06
CA TYR A 122 -2.50 15.93 5.00
C TYR A 122 -3.77 15.32 4.41
N ALA A 123 -3.83 14.00 4.37
CA ALA A 123 -5.00 13.25 3.96
C ALA A 123 -5.67 12.58 5.19
N ASN A 124 -7.00 12.50 5.17
CA ASN A 124 -7.78 11.74 6.16
C ASN A 124 -7.73 10.25 5.84
N LEU A 125 -6.55 9.67 5.98
CA LEU A 125 -6.22 8.28 5.74
C LEU A 125 -5.57 7.71 7.00
N GLN A 126 -5.42 6.39 7.04
CA GLN A 126 -4.83 5.68 8.17
C GLN A 126 -3.86 4.63 7.64
N ILE A 127 -2.67 4.51 8.24
CA ILE A 127 -1.72 3.42 7.95
C ILE A 127 -1.90 2.34 9.01
N CYS A 128 -1.89 2.72 10.28
CA CYS A 128 -2.09 1.80 11.40
C CYS A 128 -3.54 1.79 11.86
N GLY A 129 -4.29 0.74 11.52
CA GLY A 129 -5.64 0.52 12.03
C GLY A 129 -6.50 -0.33 11.11
N SER A 130 -7.79 -0.48 11.44
CA SER A 130 -8.72 -1.32 10.68
C SER A 130 -8.99 -0.81 9.27
N ASN A 131 -8.77 0.49 9.01
CA ASN A 131 -8.96 1.12 7.71
C ASN A 131 -7.65 1.40 6.98
N SER A 132 -6.57 0.68 7.34
CA SER A 132 -5.23 0.81 6.78
C SER A 132 -5.22 0.99 5.26
N ILE A 133 -4.39 1.90 4.76
CA ILE A 133 -4.11 2.07 3.33
C ILE A 133 -3.04 1.11 2.80
N ILE A 134 -2.37 0.35 3.66
CA ILE A 134 -1.46 -0.72 3.22
C ILE A 134 -2.24 -1.75 2.40
N ASP A 135 -1.58 -2.30 1.38
CA ASP A 135 -2.12 -3.23 0.38
C ASP A 135 -3.23 -2.65 -0.50
N LYS A 136 -3.51 -1.34 -0.39
CA LYS A 136 -4.43 -0.63 -1.28
C LYS A 136 -3.69 -0.14 -2.52
N VAL A 137 -4.44 0.20 -3.55
CA VAL A 137 -3.89 0.50 -4.87
C VAL A 137 -3.97 1.98 -5.17
N VAL A 138 -2.84 2.59 -5.55
CA VAL A 138 -2.84 3.89 -6.20
C VAL A 138 -2.86 3.71 -7.71
N VAL A 139 -3.75 4.43 -8.38
CA VAL A 139 -3.92 4.45 -9.83
C VAL A 139 -3.62 5.85 -10.34
N ILE A 140 -2.71 5.94 -11.32
CA ILE A 140 -2.45 7.17 -12.05
C ILE A 140 -3.27 7.18 -13.33
N LYS A 141 -4.00 8.27 -13.56
CA LYS A 141 -4.85 8.45 -14.73
C LYS A 141 -4.51 9.69 -15.51
N LYS A 142 -4.80 9.67 -16.81
CA LYS A 142 -4.73 10.81 -17.72
C LYS A 142 -5.93 10.76 -18.65
N ASP A 143 -6.66 11.86 -18.74
CA ASP A 143 -7.89 11.96 -19.56
C ASP A 143 -8.94 10.86 -19.28
N GLY A 144 -8.94 10.31 -18.06
CA GLY A 144 -9.83 9.23 -17.62
C GLY A 144 -9.26 7.82 -17.79
N ASP A 145 -8.19 7.65 -18.56
CA ASP A 145 -7.54 6.36 -18.79
C ASP A 145 -6.54 6.01 -17.68
N GLU A 146 -6.50 4.74 -17.28
CA GLU A 146 -5.47 4.21 -16.39
C GLU A 146 -4.13 4.11 -17.13
N ILE A 147 -3.13 4.81 -16.59
CA ILE A 147 -1.77 4.87 -17.11
C ILE A 147 -0.85 3.94 -16.33
N ALA A 148 -0.96 3.98 -15.00
CA ALA A 148 -0.13 3.20 -14.09
C ALA A 148 -0.94 2.76 -12.87
N ARG A 149 -0.53 1.66 -12.25
CA ARG A 149 -1.10 1.15 -11.01
C ARG A 149 -0.01 0.53 -10.15
N ALA A 150 -0.06 0.78 -8.86
CA ALA A 150 0.85 0.16 -7.91
C ALA A 150 0.19 0.05 -6.53
N GLU A 151 0.65 -0.93 -5.77
CA GLU A 151 0.15 -1.23 -4.43
C GLU A 151 0.99 -0.50 -3.37
N ILE A 152 0.34 -0.03 -2.30
CA ILE A 152 1.01 0.59 -1.16
C ILE A 152 1.62 -0.52 -0.30
N TYR A 153 2.93 -0.47 -0.11
CA TYR A 153 3.66 -1.39 0.77
C TYR A 153 4.37 -0.67 1.91
N GLU A 154 4.64 -1.40 2.99
CA GLU A 154 5.46 -0.91 4.10
C GLU A 154 6.94 -1.04 3.75
N LEU A 155 7.76 -0.01 4.04
CA LEU A 155 9.21 -0.18 3.94
C LEU A 155 9.71 -1.11 5.06
N LEU A 156 10.46 -2.14 4.69
CA LEU A 156 11.19 -2.97 5.64
C LEU A 156 12.37 -2.17 6.18
N ASP A 157 12.41 -1.92 7.50
CA ASP A 157 13.59 -1.35 8.15
C ASP A 157 14.78 -2.25 7.82
N TYR A 158 15.74 -1.70 7.06
CA TYR A 158 17.00 -2.36 6.80
C TYR A 158 17.88 -2.14 8.04
N HIS A 159 17.88 -3.11 8.96
CA HIS A 159 18.76 -3.14 10.13
C HIS A 159 20.17 -3.62 9.78
#